data_AF-A0A1H7D7K5-F1
#
_entry.id   AF-A0A1H7D7K5-F1
#
_cell.length_a   1.000
_cell.length_b   1.000
_cell.length_c   1.000
_cell.angle_alpha   90.00
_cell.angle_beta   90.00
_cell.angle_gamma   90.00
#
_symmetry.space_group_name_H-M   'P 1'
#
loop_
_entity.id
_entity.type
_entity.pdbx_description
1 polymer ?
#
loop_
_entity_poly.entity_id
_entity_poly.type
_entity_poly.pdbx_seq_one_letter_code
_entity_poly.pdbx_strand_id
1 'polypeptide(L)'
;MAQKSVMLEVREITLAIELIELGARLQLLEAETTLSRDRLTRLYKEVKGESPPKGMLPFSTDWFTTWQPNIHASLFYNIYRFMSQRGGCATIHSIVKAYRLYLEHVRLHLDEPVLSLTRAWTLVRFFDSGMLQTTPCTRCRGHFVAHAHDPHQGFVCGLCAPPSRAGKTRKAADAHGGGTQAAVGKLSAAAAEALPGGAEASA
;
A
#
# COMPACT_ATOMS: atom_id res chain seq x y z
N MET A 1 -9.11 36.76 -16.45
CA MET A 1 -8.83 35.44 -15.85
C MET A 1 -7.49 35.52 -15.15
N ALA A 2 -7.40 35.27 -13.85
CA ALA A 2 -6.11 35.28 -13.16
C ALA A 2 -5.23 34.14 -13.71
N GLN A 3 -4.00 34.45 -14.12
CA GLN A 3 -3.04 33.43 -14.55
C GLN A 3 -2.82 32.45 -13.39
N LYS A 4 -3.11 31.16 -13.63
CA LYS A 4 -2.75 30.10 -12.68
C LYS A 4 -1.23 30.07 -12.55
N SER A 5 -0.75 30.04 -11.31
CA SER A 5 0.69 29.94 -11.04
C SER A 5 1.24 28.62 -11.58
N VAL A 6 2.26 28.70 -12.44
CA VAL A 6 2.97 27.53 -12.97
C VAL A 6 3.53 26.65 -11.85
N MET A 7 4.03 27.27 -10.77
CA MET A 7 4.55 26.55 -9.63
C MET A 7 3.49 25.72 -8.91
N LEU A 8 2.26 26.22 -8.82
CA LEU A 8 1.14 25.45 -8.25
C LEU A 8 0.78 24.28 -9.17
N GLU A 9 0.72 24.52 -10.47
CA GLU A 9 0.44 23.45 -11.44
C GLU A 9 1.48 22.33 -11.40
N VAL A 10 2.78 22.67 -11.30
CA VAL A 10 3.85 21.68 -11.16
C VAL A 10 3.66 20.86 -9.88
N ARG A 11 3.34 21.50 -8.75
CA ARG A 11 3.09 20.80 -7.47
C ARG A 11 1.93 19.82 -7.57
N GLU A 12 0.83 20.22 -8.20
CA GLU A 12 -0.35 19.36 -8.40
C GLU A 12 -0.03 18.14 -9.27
N ILE A 13 0.73 18.34 -10.35
CA ILE A 13 1.17 17.26 -11.24
C ILE A 13 2.12 16.31 -10.49
N THR A 14 3.10 16.84 -9.76
CA THR A 14 4.04 16.03 -8.98
C THR A 14 3.32 15.19 -7.92
N LEU A 15 2.36 15.77 -7.20
CA LEU A 15 1.53 15.04 -6.24
C LEU A 15 0.72 13.94 -6.95
N ALA A 16 0.11 14.24 -8.09
CA ALA A 16 -0.66 13.25 -8.84
C ALA A 16 0.22 12.07 -9.29
N ILE A 17 1.42 12.33 -9.82
CA ILE A 17 2.38 11.28 -10.22
C ILE A 17 2.73 10.40 -9.01
N GLU A 18 3.08 11.02 -7.89
CA GLU A 18 3.43 10.31 -6.65
C GLU A 18 2.32 9.37 -6.17
N LEU A 19 1.07 9.84 -6.19
CA LEU A 19 -0.09 9.06 -5.81
C LEU A 19 -0.36 7.91 -6.80
N ILE A 20 -0.21 8.16 -8.11
CA ILE A 20 -0.37 7.14 -9.15
C ILE A 20 0.68 6.03 -8.97
N GLU A 21 1.94 6.39 -8.75
CA GLU A 21 3.03 5.43 -8.53
C GLU A 21 2.72 4.50 -7.36
N LEU A 22 2.17 5.04 -6.27
CA LEU A 22 1.74 4.32 -5.08
C LEU A 22 0.40 3.54 -5.24
N GLY A 23 -0.20 3.56 -6.43
CA GLY A 23 -1.41 2.80 -6.74
C GLY A 23 -2.71 3.47 -6.28
N ALA A 24 -2.75 4.80 -6.24
CA ALA A 24 -3.99 5.54 -6.00
C ALA A 24 -5.02 5.30 -7.12
N ARG A 25 -6.28 5.15 -6.73
CA ARG A 25 -7.40 5.16 -7.67
C ARG A 25 -7.71 6.58 -8.14
N LEU A 26 -8.31 6.69 -9.32
CA LEU A 26 -8.68 7.98 -9.91
C LEU A 26 -9.53 8.85 -8.97
N GLN A 27 -10.45 8.26 -8.22
CA GLN A 27 -11.29 8.98 -7.25
C GLN A 27 -10.50 9.61 -6.10
N LEU A 28 -9.38 9.01 -5.68
CA LEU A 28 -8.48 9.61 -4.70
C LEU A 28 -7.76 10.81 -5.33
N LEU A 29 -7.25 10.66 -6.56
CA LEU A 29 -6.59 11.74 -7.28
C LEU A 29 -7.52 12.95 -7.49
N GLU A 30 -8.78 12.70 -7.84
CA GLU A 30 -9.82 13.72 -7.98
C GLU A 30 -10.14 14.44 -6.65
N ALA A 31 -9.95 13.77 -5.51
CA ALA A 31 -10.20 14.35 -4.19
C ALA A 31 -9.00 15.14 -3.64
N GLU A 32 -7.78 14.74 -3.99
CA GLU A 32 -6.54 15.29 -3.43
C GLU A 32 -5.80 16.23 -4.38
N THR A 33 -6.31 16.43 -5.59
CA THR A 33 -5.75 17.36 -6.58
C THR A 33 -6.84 18.20 -7.24
N THR A 34 -6.41 19.30 -7.86
CA THR A 34 -7.26 20.23 -8.61
C THR A 34 -7.24 19.97 -10.12
N LEU A 35 -6.58 18.88 -10.55
CA LEU A 35 -6.47 18.49 -11.95
C LEU A 35 -7.81 17.93 -12.44
N SER A 36 -8.15 18.22 -13.71
CA SER A 36 -9.36 17.67 -14.30
C SER A 36 -9.25 16.15 -14.48
N ARG A 37 -10.39 15.45 -14.42
CA ARG A 37 -10.47 14.01 -14.63
C ARG A 37 -9.79 13.53 -15.92
N ASP A 38 -9.95 14.28 -17.01
CA ASP A 38 -9.30 13.99 -18.30
C ASP A 38 -7.77 14.04 -18.19
N ARG A 39 -7.23 15.09 -17.54
CA ARG A 39 -5.78 15.22 -17.30
C ARG A 39 -5.27 14.09 -16.42
N LEU A 40 -5.98 13.76 -15.34
CA LEU A 40 -5.61 12.65 -14.45
C LEU A 40 -5.63 11.30 -15.17
N THR A 41 -6.61 11.07 -16.04
CA THR A 41 -6.71 9.83 -16.82
C THR A 41 -5.56 9.69 -17.82
N ARG A 42 -5.18 10.78 -18.49
CA ARG A 42 -4.02 10.81 -19.39
C ARG A 42 -2.72 10.59 -18.63
N LEU A 43 -2.50 11.34 -17.55
CA LEU A 43 -1.33 11.21 -16.69
C LEU A 43 -1.17 9.79 -16.13
N TYR A 44 -2.27 9.15 -15.71
CA TYR A 44 -2.23 7.77 -15.23
C TYR A 44 -1.73 6.81 -16.31
N LYS A 45 -2.22 6.93 -17.55
CA LYS A 45 -1.77 6.11 -18.68
C LYS A 45 -0.30 6.36 -19.01
N GLU A 46 0.15 7.60 -18.96
CA GLU A 46 1.55 7.98 -19.19
C GLU A 46 2.47 7.36 -18.13
N VAL A 47 2.06 7.34 -16.85
CA VAL A 47 2.87 6.81 -15.74
C VAL A 47 2.81 5.28 -15.63
N LYS A 48 1.63 4.66 -15.80
CA LYS A 48 1.43 3.22 -15.57
C LYS A 48 1.34 2.37 -16.84
N GLY A 49 1.18 2.98 -18.01
CA GLY A 49 0.98 2.27 -19.28
C GLY A 49 -0.41 1.63 -19.43
N GLU A 50 -1.29 1.74 -18.43
CA GLU A 50 -2.63 1.16 -18.43
C GLU A 50 -3.69 2.19 -18.01
N SER A 51 -4.96 1.85 -18.21
CA SER A 51 -6.06 2.73 -17.77
C SER A 51 -6.28 2.61 -16.26
N PRO A 52 -6.70 3.69 -15.57
CA PRO A 52 -7.03 3.63 -14.15
C PRO A 52 -8.05 2.51 -13.84
N PRO A 53 -7.88 1.79 -12.72
CA PRO A 53 -8.83 0.78 -12.29
C PRO A 53 -10.24 1.34 -12.18
N LYS A 54 -11.20 0.63 -12.77
CA LYS A 54 -12.63 0.95 -12.64
C LYS A 54 -13.16 0.43 -11.31
N GLY A 55 -14.17 1.10 -10.77
CA GLY A 55 -14.86 0.69 -9.56
C GLY A 55 -14.81 1.75 -8.47
N MET A 56 -15.75 1.64 -7.56
CA MET A 56 -15.92 2.60 -6.49
C MET A 56 -14.92 2.39 -5.35
N LEU A 57 -14.59 3.44 -4.62
CA LEU A 57 -13.83 3.37 -3.36
C LEU A 57 -14.53 2.43 -2.35
N PRO A 58 -13.77 1.87 -1.40
CA PRO A 58 -14.37 1.14 -0.28
C PRO A 58 -15.37 2.03 0.47
N PHE A 59 -16.57 1.52 0.71
CA PHE A 59 -17.63 2.24 1.44
C PHE A 59 -17.87 1.73 2.86
N SER A 60 -17.40 0.53 3.19
CA SER A 60 -17.61 -0.06 4.52
C SER A 60 -16.36 -0.02 5.38
N THR A 61 -16.58 0.12 6.68
CA THR A 61 -15.56 0.03 7.73
C THR A 61 -15.13 -1.41 8.00
N ASP A 62 -15.95 -2.39 7.66
CA ASP A 62 -15.82 -3.79 8.11
C ASP A 62 -14.52 -4.44 7.64
N TRP A 63 -14.05 -4.08 6.44
CA TRP A 63 -12.79 -4.61 5.94
C TRP A 63 -11.63 -4.32 6.91
N PHE A 64 -11.62 -3.14 7.54
CA PHE A 64 -10.56 -2.70 8.45
C PHE A 64 -10.60 -3.37 9.82
N THR A 65 -11.69 -4.05 10.19
CA THR A 65 -11.81 -4.79 11.46
C THR A 65 -11.63 -6.30 11.29
N THR A 66 -11.56 -6.80 10.06
CA THR A 66 -11.19 -8.21 9.79
C THR A 66 -9.72 -8.52 10.11
N TRP A 67 -9.43 -9.75 10.53
CA TRP A 67 -8.14 -10.16 11.12
C TRP A 67 -6.87 -9.60 10.46
N GLN A 68 -6.51 -10.05 9.25
CA GLN A 68 -5.26 -9.64 8.61
C GLN A 68 -5.30 -8.17 8.15
N PRO A 69 -6.34 -7.68 7.47
CA PRO A 69 -6.50 -6.26 7.17
C PRO A 69 -6.37 -5.33 8.38
N ASN A 70 -6.91 -5.72 9.53
CA ASN A 70 -6.85 -4.93 10.76
C ASN A 70 -5.42 -4.74 11.24
N ILE A 71 -4.57 -5.76 11.14
CA ILE A 71 -3.16 -5.66 11.51
C ILE A 71 -2.46 -4.61 10.63
N HIS A 72 -2.62 -4.69 9.30
CA HIS A 72 -2.01 -3.75 8.36
C HIS A 72 -2.58 -2.33 8.50
N ALA A 73 -3.90 -2.19 8.64
CA ALA A 73 -4.58 -0.92 8.84
C ALA A 73 -4.14 -0.24 10.14
N SER A 74 -4.03 -1.01 11.23
CA SER A 74 -3.58 -0.52 12.52
C SER A 74 -2.12 -0.09 12.49
N LEU A 75 -1.25 -0.87 11.85
CA LEU A 75 0.15 -0.49 11.66
C LEU A 75 0.26 0.85 10.91
N PHE A 76 -0.37 0.95 9.73
CA PHE A 76 -0.37 2.18 8.96
C PHE A 76 -0.94 3.36 9.76
N TYR A 77 -2.09 3.19 10.42
CA TYR A 77 -2.75 4.29 11.12
C TYR A 77 -1.94 4.81 12.32
N ASN A 78 -1.24 3.92 13.04
CA ASN A 78 -0.34 4.34 14.11
C ASN A 78 0.86 5.15 13.57
N ILE A 79 1.43 4.74 12.43
CA ILE A 79 2.47 5.52 11.74
C ILE A 79 1.90 6.89 11.31
N TYR A 80 0.74 6.90 10.65
CA TYR A 80 0.07 8.13 10.21
C TYR A 80 -0.20 9.09 11.36
N ARG A 81 -0.73 8.60 12.49
CA ARG A 81 -1.00 9.42 13.68
C ARG A 81 0.28 10.08 14.19
N PHE A 82 1.38 9.33 14.27
CA PHE A 82 2.67 9.87 14.68
C PHE A 82 3.18 10.93 13.69
N MET A 83 3.09 10.67 12.39
CA MET A 83 3.53 11.59 11.33
C MET A 83 2.68 12.86 11.29
N SER A 84 1.36 12.74 11.43
CA SER A 84 0.43 13.87 11.39
C SER A 84 0.62 14.80 12.60
N GLN A 85 0.80 14.22 13.80
CA GLN A 85 1.00 15.00 15.03
C GLN A 85 2.34 15.75 15.06
N ARG A 86 3.40 15.22 14.42
CA ARG A 86 4.75 15.79 14.49
C ARG A 86 5.22 16.47 13.20
N GLY A 87 4.56 16.20 12.07
CA GLY A 87 5.09 16.49 10.75
C GLY A 87 4.72 17.85 10.16
N GLY A 88 3.69 18.53 10.68
CA GLY A 88 3.26 19.86 10.19
C GLY A 88 2.90 19.90 8.68
N CYS A 89 2.67 18.75 8.06
CA CYS A 89 2.37 18.60 6.63
C CYS A 89 0.86 18.49 6.41
N ALA A 90 0.41 18.85 5.21
CA ALA A 90 -0.97 18.57 4.79
C ALA A 90 -1.30 17.06 4.91
N THR A 91 -2.57 16.76 5.15
CA THR A 91 -3.07 15.39 5.41
C THR A 91 -2.58 14.37 4.38
N ILE A 92 -2.68 14.68 3.08
CA ILE A 92 -2.24 13.78 2.01
C ILE A 92 -0.74 13.47 2.05
N HIS A 93 0.10 14.46 2.34
CA HIS A 93 1.54 14.23 2.47
C HIS A 93 1.87 13.37 3.69
N SER A 94 1.13 13.53 4.79
CA SER A 94 1.25 12.66 5.97
C SER A 94 0.80 11.22 5.65
N ILE A 95 -0.28 11.04 4.88
CA ILE A 95 -0.74 9.73 4.39
C ILE A 95 0.33 9.08 3.52
N VAL A 96 0.86 9.80 2.53
CA VAL A 96 1.88 9.29 1.59
C VAL A 96 3.14 8.84 2.34
N LYS A 97 3.66 9.67 3.25
CA LYS A 97 4.84 9.33 4.04
C LYS A 97 4.59 8.12 4.94
N ALA A 98 3.46 8.08 5.64
CA ALA A 98 3.09 6.95 6.49
C ALA A 98 2.89 5.65 5.69
N TYR A 99 2.31 5.75 4.49
CA TYR A 99 2.10 4.61 3.61
C TYR A 99 3.41 4.04 3.09
N ARG A 100 4.39 4.89 2.74
CA ARG A 100 5.73 4.42 2.38
C ARG A 100 6.43 3.67 3.51
N LEU A 101 6.37 4.19 4.74
CA LEU A 101 6.91 3.51 5.92
C LEU A 101 6.20 2.18 6.19
N TYR A 102 4.88 2.13 5.99
CA TYR A 102 4.13 0.88 6.05
C TYR A 102 4.62 -0.13 4.99
N LEU A 103 4.80 0.29 3.73
CA LEU A 103 5.31 -0.58 2.68
C LEU A 103 6.73 -1.09 2.99
N GLU A 104 7.60 -0.22 3.49
CA GLU A 104 8.95 -0.60 3.91
C GLU A 104 8.91 -1.65 5.03
N HIS A 105 8.10 -1.41 6.07
CA HIS A 105 7.94 -2.34 7.18
C HIS A 105 7.44 -3.71 6.71
N VAL A 106 6.44 -3.74 5.83
CA VAL A 106 5.88 -4.98 5.28
C VAL A 106 6.92 -5.74 4.44
N ARG A 107 7.66 -5.03 3.58
CA ARG A 107 8.72 -5.63 2.75
C ARG A 107 9.85 -6.25 3.59
N LEU A 108 10.23 -5.61 4.69
CA LEU A 108 11.25 -6.12 5.60
C LEU A 108 10.84 -7.44 6.29
N HIS A 109 9.54 -7.68 6.45
CA HIS A 109 9.00 -8.86 7.14
C HIS A 109 8.44 -9.92 6.18
N LEU A 110 8.77 -9.82 4.88
CA LEU A 110 8.40 -10.76 3.80
C LEU A 110 6.89 -11.00 3.62
N ASP A 111 6.05 -10.07 4.06
CA ASP A 111 4.62 -10.13 3.81
C ASP A 111 4.24 -9.33 2.56
N GLU A 112 3.16 -9.74 1.89
CA GLU A 112 2.56 -8.95 0.82
C GLU A 112 1.75 -7.79 1.42
N PRO A 113 1.82 -6.56 0.86
CA PRO A 113 1.02 -5.45 1.35
C PRO A 113 -0.48 -5.69 1.12
N VAL A 114 -1.22 -5.97 2.20
CA VAL A 114 -2.67 -6.17 2.18
C VAL A 114 -3.45 -4.85 2.09
N LEU A 115 -2.93 -3.80 2.73
CA LEU A 115 -3.49 -2.45 2.68
C LEU A 115 -2.96 -1.70 1.46
N SER A 116 -3.85 -1.27 0.58
CA SER A 116 -3.53 -0.37 -0.55
C SER A 116 -3.56 1.10 -0.12
N LEU A 117 -2.90 1.99 -0.88
CA LEU A 117 -2.89 3.44 -0.61
C LEU A 117 -4.32 3.99 -0.54
N THR A 118 -5.17 3.55 -1.46
CA THR A 118 -6.56 4.01 -1.51
C THR A 118 -7.32 3.60 -0.25
N ARG A 119 -7.13 2.38 0.27
CA ARG A 119 -7.73 1.96 1.55
C ARG A 119 -7.13 2.71 2.73
N ALA A 120 -5.83 2.98 2.71
CA ALA A 120 -5.15 3.76 3.75
C ALA A 120 -5.70 5.20 3.83
N TRP A 121 -5.94 5.82 2.68
CA TRP A 121 -6.60 7.13 2.57
C TRP A 121 -8.05 7.08 3.07
N THR A 122 -8.84 6.08 2.64
CA THR A 122 -10.22 5.90 3.14
C THR A 122 -10.26 5.67 4.65
N LEU A 123 -9.30 4.93 5.20
CA LEU A 123 -9.18 4.69 6.64
C LEU A 123 -9.09 6.00 7.40
N VAL A 124 -8.21 6.92 6.98
CA VAL A 124 -8.08 8.23 7.64
C VAL A 124 -9.41 8.97 7.64
N ARG A 125 -10.14 8.97 6.52
CA ARG A 125 -11.47 9.60 6.45
C ARG A 125 -12.50 8.98 7.37
N PHE A 126 -12.47 7.66 7.57
CA PHE A 126 -13.36 6.98 8.53
C PHE A 126 -13.03 7.32 9.99
N PHE A 127 -11.77 7.62 10.29
CA PHE A 127 -11.40 8.18 11.58
C PHE A 127 -11.85 9.63 11.72
N ASP A 128 -11.65 10.46 10.69
CA ASP A 128 -12.08 11.87 10.69
C ASP A 128 -13.61 12.00 10.82
N SER A 129 -14.38 11.04 10.28
CA SER A 129 -15.84 11.00 10.43
C SER A 129 -16.33 10.35 11.71
N GLY A 130 -15.43 9.89 12.59
CA GLY A 130 -15.78 9.24 13.86
C GLY A 130 -16.39 7.84 13.72
N MET A 131 -16.28 7.20 12.55
CA MET A 131 -16.79 5.84 12.34
C MET A 131 -15.84 4.76 12.88
N LEU A 132 -14.55 5.06 12.90
CA LEU A 132 -13.50 4.19 13.43
C LEU A 132 -12.71 4.89 14.54
N GLN A 133 -12.15 4.07 15.41
CA GLN A 133 -11.24 4.50 16.46
C GLN A 133 -10.12 3.48 16.68
N THR A 134 -9.20 3.78 17.59
CA THR A 134 -8.20 2.82 18.06
C THR A 134 -8.54 2.28 19.44
N THR A 135 -8.51 0.97 19.60
CA THR A 135 -8.70 0.28 20.89
C THR A 135 -7.42 -0.44 21.32
N PRO A 136 -6.94 -0.25 22.57
CA PRO A 136 -5.76 -0.94 23.06
C PRO A 136 -6.06 -2.42 23.36
N CYS A 137 -5.17 -3.32 22.94
CA CYS A 137 -5.26 -4.73 23.27
C CYS A 137 -4.91 -4.98 24.74
N THR A 138 -5.75 -5.74 25.45
CA THR A 138 -5.51 -6.12 26.85
C THR A 138 -4.28 -7.02 27.07
N ARG A 139 -3.77 -7.67 26.02
CA ARG A 139 -2.58 -8.53 26.07
C ARG A 139 -1.29 -7.80 25.67
N CYS A 140 -1.18 -7.36 24.40
CA CYS A 140 0.04 -6.71 23.91
C CYS A 140 0.09 -5.19 24.06
N ARG A 141 -1.01 -4.55 24.50
CA ARG A 141 -1.15 -3.08 24.62
C ARG A 141 -1.01 -2.30 23.31
N GLY A 142 -0.87 -2.98 22.17
CA GLY A 142 -0.93 -2.36 20.85
C GLY A 142 -2.29 -1.75 20.57
N HIS A 143 -2.33 -0.69 19.77
CA HIS A 143 -3.55 0.02 19.39
C HIS A 143 -4.04 -0.48 18.03
N PHE A 144 -5.26 -0.99 17.98
CA PHE A 144 -5.84 -1.58 16.78
C PHE A 144 -7.12 -0.86 16.35
N VAL A 145 -7.37 -0.82 15.05
CA VAL A 145 -8.60 -0.24 14.48
C VAL A 145 -9.82 -1.01 14.97
N ALA A 146 -10.84 -0.29 15.41
CA ALA A 146 -12.12 -0.84 15.84
C ALA A 146 -13.26 0.12 15.44
N HIS A 147 -14.50 -0.38 15.39
CA HIS A 147 -15.66 0.49 15.23
C HIS A 147 -15.81 1.38 16.48
N ALA A 148 -16.19 2.65 16.29
CA ALA A 148 -16.24 3.63 17.38
C ALA A 148 -17.30 3.34 18.46
N HIS A 149 -18.30 2.50 18.16
CA HIS A 149 -19.44 2.25 19.05
C HIS A 149 -19.56 0.80 19.53
N ASP A 150 -18.56 -0.04 19.27
CA ASP A 150 -18.57 -1.43 19.73
C ASP A 150 -18.18 -1.54 21.21
N PRO A 151 -18.63 -2.55 21.97
CA PRO A 151 -18.12 -2.79 23.31
C PRO A 151 -16.62 -3.12 23.30
N HIS A 152 -15.79 -2.32 23.97
CA HIS A 152 -14.33 -2.50 23.96
C HIS A 152 -13.77 -3.28 25.16
N GLN A 153 -14.61 -3.60 26.14
CA GLN A 153 -14.16 -4.28 27.35
C GLN A 153 -13.56 -5.65 26.98
N GLY A 154 -12.30 -5.85 27.34
CA GLY A 154 -11.60 -7.11 27.07
C GLY A 154 -11.10 -7.29 25.63
N PHE A 155 -11.00 -6.23 24.81
CA PHE A 155 -10.51 -6.37 23.44
C PHE A 155 -9.14 -7.08 23.35
N VAL A 156 -9.07 -8.15 22.55
CA VAL A 156 -7.84 -8.91 22.25
C VAL A 156 -7.61 -8.84 20.74
N CYS A 157 -6.43 -8.38 20.32
CA CYS A 157 -6.14 -8.22 18.91
C CYS A 157 -5.88 -9.54 18.20
N GLY A 158 -5.96 -9.49 16.87
CA GLY A 158 -5.71 -10.63 15.99
C GLY A 158 -4.32 -11.25 16.08
N LEU A 159 -3.31 -10.53 16.57
CA LEU A 159 -1.98 -11.09 16.81
C LEU A 159 -1.92 -11.90 18.09
N CYS A 160 -2.64 -11.48 19.13
CA CYS A 160 -2.67 -12.15 20.42
C CYS A 160 -3.69 -13.30 20.51
N ALA A 161 -4.67 -13.31 19.62
CA ALA A 161 -5.66 -14.38 19.46
C ALA A 161 -5.91 -14.64 17.96
N PRO A 162 -4.94 -15.21 17.24
CA PRO A 162 -5.08 -15.48 15.81
C PRO A 162 -6.20 -16.52 15.55
N PRO A 163 -7.01 -16.33 14.49
CA PRO A 163 -8.05 -17.29 14.12
C PRO A 163 -7.43 -18.60 13.62
N SER A 164 -8.18 -19.70 13.67
CA SER A 164 -7.70 -21.04 13.27
C SER A 164 -7.23 -21.18 11.81
N ARG A 165 -7.54 -20.18 10.97
CA ARG A 165 -7.09 -20.11 9.56
C ARG A 165 -5.82 -19.27 9.37
N ALA A 166 -5.24 -18.74 10.44
CA ALA A 166 -4.00 -18.00 10.40
C ALA A 166 -2.86 -18.81 9.77
N GLY A 167 -2.18 -18.21 8.78
CA GLY A 167 -1.06 -18.85 8.08
C GLY A 167 -1.43 -19.91 7.03
N LYS A 168 -2.71 -20.26 6.86
CA LYS A 168 -3.14 -21.23 5.83
C LYS A 168 -2.99 -20.69 4.40
N THR A 169 -3.13 -19.38 4.21
CA THR A 169 -2.94 -18.71 2.91
C THR A 169 -1.49 -18.75 2.43
N ARG A 170 -0.51 -18.62 3.35
CA ARG A 170 0.92 -18.75 3.05
C ARG A 170 1.26 -20.15 2.54
N LYS A 171 0.82 -21.21 3.24
CA LYS A 171 1.02 -22.60 2.78
C LYS A 171 0.39 -22.90 1.42
N ALA A 172 -0.76 -22.29 1.11
CA ALA A 172 -1.43 -22.49 -0.18
C ALA A 172 -0.71 -21.76 -1.32
N ALA A 173 -0.21 -20.54 -1.08
CA ALA A 173 0.59 -19.77 -2.03
C ALA A 173 1.96 -20.45 -2.27
N ASP A 174 2.64 -20.91 -1.22
CA ASP A 174 3.88 -21.68 -1.31
C ASP A 174 3.68 -22.99 -2.08
N ALA A 175 2.55 -23.68 -1.87
CA ALA A 175 2.20 -24.89 -2.62
C ALA A 175 1.84 -24.64 -4.10
N HIS A 176 1.28 -23.47 -4.43
CA HIS A 176 1.00 -23.07 -5.82
C HIS A 176 2.22 -22.45 -6.54
N GLY A 177 3.24 -22.00 -5.79
CA GLY A 177 4.50 -21.44 -6.31
C GLY A 177 5.58 -22.49 -6.64
N GLY A 178 5.38 -23.76 -6.28
CA GLY A 178 6.36 -24.84 -6.49
C GLY A 178 6.53 -25.31 -7.94
N GLY A 179 5.76 -24.79 -8.90
CA GLY A 179 5.77 -25.23 -10.30
C GLY A 179 6.70 -24.46 -11.26
N THR A 180 7.29 -23.32 -10.85
CA THR A 180 7.94 -22.40 -11.80
C THR A 180 9.44 -22.23 -11.59
N GLN A 181 10.05 -22.89 -10.60
CA GLN A 181 11.52 -22.84 -10.38
C GLN A 181 12.33 -23.83 -11.23
N ALA A 182 11.70 -24.78 -11.93
CA ALA A 182 12.42 -25.75 -12.75
C ALA A 182 12.89 -25.21 -14.13
N ALA A 183 12.37 -24.07 -14.59
CA ALA A 183 12.68 -23.54 -15.92
C ALA A 183 13.82 -22.51 -15.96
N VAL A 184 14.11 -21.82 -14.84
CA VAL A 184 15.14 -20.75 -14.81
C VAL A 184 16.55 -21.34 -14.66
N GLY A 185 16.70 -22.53 -14.08
CA GLY A 185 17.99 -23.21 -13.92
C GLY A 185 18.59 -23.77 -15.22
N LYS A 186 17.81 -23.95 -16.29
CA LYS A 186 18.31 -24.52 -17.57
C LYS A 186 18.80 -23.47 -18.57
N LEU A 187 18.42 -22.20 -18.41
CA LEU A 187 18.89 -21.11 -19.29
C LEU A 187 20.26 -20.55 -18.88
N SER A 188 20.70 -20.74 -17.64
CA SER A 188 22.03 -20.29 -17.18
C SER A 188 23.16 -21.28 -17.51
N ALA A 189 22.87 -22.55 -17.78
CA ALA A 189 23.90 -23.54 -18.11
C ALA A 189 24.30 -23.49 -19.61
N ALA A 190 23.37 -23.16 -20.50
CA ALA A 190 23.64 -23.13 -21.94
C ALA A 190 24.46 -21.91 -22.41
N ALA A 191 24.60 -20.87 -21.58
CA ALA A 191 25.38 -19.67 -21.91
C ALA A 191 26.87 -19.78 -21.52
N ALA A 192 27.27 -20.82 -20.77
CA ALA A 192 28.66 -21.02 -20.34
C ALA A 192 29.48 -21.91 -21.30
N GLU A 193 28.84 -22.56 -22.28
CA GLU A 193 29.49 -23.51 -23.21
C GLU A 193 29.72 -22.96 -24.63
N ALA A 194 29.51 -21.66 -24.87
CA ALA A 194 29.69 -21.03 -26.18
C ALA A 194 30.71 -19.89 -26.15
N LEU A 195 31.98 -20.22 -25.92
CA LEU A 195 33.13 -19.39 -26.29
C LEU A 195 34.07 -20.26 -27.13
N PRO A 196 34.23 -20.00 -28.45
CA PRO A 196 35.20 -20.70 -29.26
C PRO A 196 36.61 -20.22 -28.90
N GLY A 197 37.47 -21.16 -28.54
CA GLY A 197 38.91 -20.95 -28.47
C GLY A 197 39.48 -20.65 -29.85
N GLY A 198 40.21 -19.55 -29.96
CA GLY A 198 40.93 -19.13 -31.17
C GLY A 198 42.37 -18.79 -30.84
N ALA A 199 43.24 -19.77 -31.11
CA ALA A 199 44.64 -19.74 -31.54
C ALA A 199 45.54 -18.52 -31.24
N GLU A 200 46.57 -18.83 -30.45
CA GLU A 200 48.02 -18.59 -30.64
C GLU A 200 48.50 -17.70 -31.81
N ALA A 201 49.43 -16.78 -31.49
CA ALA A 201 50.54 -16.37 -32.35
C ALA A 201 51.79 -16.05 -31.49
N SER A 202 52.94 -16.57 -31.95
CA SER A 202 54.34 -16.44 -31.48
C SER A 202 54.75 -17.37 -30.32
N ALA A 203 55.65 -18.35 -30.48
CA ALA A 203 56.74 -18.55 -31.47
C ALA A 203 56.80 -20.00 -31.97
#